data_AF-A0A2K3J5I8-F1
#
_entry.id   AF-A0A2K3J5I8-F1
#
_cell.length_a   1.000
_cell.length_b   1.000
_cell.length_c   1.000
_cell.angle_alpha   90.00
_cell.angle_beta   90.00
_cell.angle_gamma   90.00
#
_symmetry.space_group_name_H-M   'P 1'
#
loop_
_entity.id
_entity.type
_entity.pdbx_description
1 polymer ?
#
loop_
_entity_poly.entity_id
_entity_poly.type
_entity_poly.pdbx_seq_one_letter_code
_entity_poly.pdbx_strand_id
1 'polypeptide(L)'
;MIEIKRGTLEERIIKILQKTYPVTIKEISEKLHLSIHQVSRVLNKLQIGGILKLEPLPGKTYIRLLRNDFSFIGKRRQKKFIKHQKTQKKQENKKYDGIMYS
;
A
#
# COMPACT_ATOMS: atom_id res chain seq x y z
N MET A 1 -7.82 -21.04 8.68
CA MET A 1 -6.64 -20.18 8.48
C MET A 1 -6.85 -19.36 7.21
N ILE A 2 -6.93 -18.05 7.35
CA ILE A 2 -7.17 -17.13 6.22
C ILE A 2 -5.84 -16.57 5.74
N GLU A 3 -5.59 -16.70 4.44
CA GLU A 3 -4.37 -16.23 3.79
C GLU A 3 -4.53 -14.78 3.31
N ILE A 4 -3.70 -13.87 3.84
CA ILE A 4 -3.73 -12.45 3.48
C ILE A 4 -2.38 -12.06 2.89
N LYS A 5 -2.39 -11.40 1.72
CA LYS A 5 -1.17 -10.94 1.06
C LYS A 5 -0.49 -9.84 1.88
N ARG A 6 0.82 -9.99 2.12
CA ARG A 6 1.64 -8.96 2.78
C ARG A 6 1.76 -7.69 1.95
N GLY A 7 1.82 -6.54 2.63
CA GLY A 7 1.95 -5.20 2.04
C GLY A 7 0.62 -4.60 1.57
N THR A 8 -0.51 -5.25 1.88
CA THR A 8 -1.85 -4.76 1.55
C THR A 8 -2.42 -3.88 2.66
N LEU A 9 -3.42 -3.07 2.31
CA LEU A 9 -4.20 -2.30 3.29
C LEU A 9 -4.94 -3.22 4.27
N GLU A 10 -5.36 -4.39 3.80
CA GLU A 10 -6.04 -5.44 4.58
C GLU A 10 -5.15 -5.89 5.75
N GLU A 11 -3.87 -6.20 5.50
CA GLU A 11 -2.92 -6.55 6.55
C GLU A 11 -2.76 -5.43 7.59
N ARG A 12 -2.64 -4.17 7.14
CA ARG A 12 -2.46 -3.03 8.05
C ARG A 12 -3.68 -2.86 8.96
N ILE A 13 -4.89 -2.94 8.41
CA ILE A 13 -6.14 -2.83 9.17
C ILE A 13 -6.25 -3.95 10.20
N ILE A 14 -5.99 -5.20 9.82
CA ILE A 14 -6.09 -6.35 10.73
C ILE A 14 -5.06 -6.26 11.85
N LYS A 15 -3.82 -5.83 11.56
CA LYS A 15 -2.80 -5.60 12.60
C LYS A 15 -3.22 -4.51 13.58
N ILE A 16 -3.89 -3.46 13.11
CA ILE A 16 -4.41 -2.40 13.99
C ILE A 16 -5.49 -2.97 14.91
N LEU A 17 -6.45 -3.71 14.34
CA LEU A 17 -7.55 -4.31 15.08
C LEU A 17 -7.11 -5.39 16.09
N GLN A 18 -6.02 -6.11 15.81
CA GLN A 18 -5.43 -7.06 16.75
C GLN A 18 -4.73 -6.38 17.93
N LYS A 19 -4.18 -5.17 17.72
CA LYS A 19 -3.44 -4.42 18.75
C LYS A 19 -4.31 -3.53 19.61
N THR A 20 -5.34 -2.96 19.01
CA THR A 20 -6.22 -2.00 19.65
C THR A 20 -7.65 -2.48 19.42
N TYR A 21 -8.38 -2.73 20.49
CA TYR A 21 -9.79 -3.08 20.44
C TYR A 21 -10.52 -2.40 21.61
N PRO A 22 -11.69 -1.77 21.39
CA PRO A 22 -12.43 -1.56 20.13
C PRO A 22 -11.90 -0.35 19.31
N VAL A 23 -12.15 -0.33 17.99
CA VAL A 23 -11.70 0.75 17.08
C VAL A 23 -12.85 1.23 16.20
N THR A 24 -12.89 2.54 15.93
CA THR A 24 -13.89 3.15 15.03
C THR A 24 -13.35 3.34 13.61
N ILE A 25 -14.25 3.48 12.62
CA ILE A 25 -13.86 3.78 11.22
C ILE A 25 -13.02 5.07 11.13
N LYS A 26 -13.36 6.09 11.92
CA LYS A 26 -12.65 7.37 11.96
C LYS A 26 -11.21 7.19 12.45
N GLU A 27 -11.01 6.47 13.55
CA GLU A 27 -9.69 6.19 14.09
C GLU A 27 -8.81 5.38 13.12
N ILE A 28 -9.40 4.44 12.37
CA ILE A 28 -8.65 3.71 11.33
C ILE A 28 -8.22 4.66 10.20
N SER A 29 -9.12 5.56 9.77
CA SER A 29 -8.84 6.57 8.76
C SER A 29 -7.67 7.45 9.15
N GLU A 30 -7.67 7.94 10.39
CA GLU A 30 -6.63 8.79 10.96
C GLU A 30 -5.30 8.05 11.08
N LYS A 31 -5.28 6.82 11.62
CA LYS A 31 -4.06 6.01 11.77
C LYS A 31 -3.42 5.61 10.44
N LEU A 32 -4.22 5.42 9.39
CA LEU A 32 -3.72 5.03 8.07
C LEU A 32 -3.47 6.22 7.15
N HIS A 33 -3.92 7.43 7.52
CA HIS A 33 -3.94 8.63 6.68
C HIS A 33 -4.60 8.38 5.32
N LEU A 34 -5.73 7.66 5.32
CA LEU A 34 -6.51 7.35 4.13
C LEU A 34 -7.89 8.01 4.21
N SER A 35 -8.55 8.14 3.06
CA SER A 35 -9.93 8.65 3.04
C SER A 35 -10.90 7.62 3.62
N ILE A 36 -11.97 8.12 4.25
CA ILE A 36 -13.02 7.29 4.85
C ILE A 36 -13.62 6.33 3.81
N HIS A 37 -13.79 6.77 2.56
CA HIS A 37 -14.29 5.94 1.46
C HIS A 37 -13.38 4.77 1.09
N GLN A 38 -12.06 4.97 1.13
CA GLN A 38 -11.10 3.88 0.87
C GLN A 38 -11.12 2.87 2.02
N VAL A 39 -11.17 3.36 3.26
CA VAL A 39 -11.26 2.50 4.45
C VAL A 39 -12.56 1.72 4.45
N SER A 40 -13.71 2.36 4.19
CA SER A 40 -15.01 1.69 4.15
C SER A 40 -15.10 0.63 3.04
N ARG A 41 -14.51 0.89 1.86
CA ARG A 41 -14.43 -0.11 0.78
C ARG A 41 -13.68 -1.36 1.23
N VAL A 42 -12.53 -1.19 1.88
CA VAL A 42 -11.71 -2.33 2.36
C VAL A 42 -12.41 -3.05 3.50
N LEU A 43 -13.03 -2.32 4.45
CA LEU A 43 -13.81 -2.91 5.53
C LEU A 43 -15.00 -3.71 5.00
N ASN A 44 -15.74 -3.19 4.01
CA ASN A 44 -16.83 -3.93 3.38
C ASN A 44 -16.34 -5.23 2.74
N LYS A 45 -15.18 -5.19 2.06
CA LYS A 45 -14.57 -6.40 1.49
C LYS A 45 -14.21 -7.43 2.56
N LEU A 46 -13.62 -6.98 3.67
CA LEU A 46 -13.27 -7.86 4.80
C LEU A 46 -14.52 -8.38 5.52
N GLN A 47 -15.61 -7.60 5.54
CA GLN A 47 -16.91 -8.03 6.07
C GLN A 47 -17.54 -9.12 5.21
N ILE A 48 -17.54 -8.96 3.88
CA ILE A 48 -17.99 -10.00 2.95
C ILE A 48 -17.16 -11.28 3.11
N GLY A 49 -15.86 -11.14 3.36
CA GLY A 49 -14.97 -12.27 3.67
C GLY A 49 -15.22 -12.93 5.04
N GLY A 50 -16.18 -12.44 5.84
CA GLY A 50 -16.49 -12.98 7.16
C GLY A 50 -15.37 -12.79 8.19
N ILE A 51 -14.46 -11.85 7.95
CA ILE A 51 -13.29 -11.59 8.80
C ILE A 51 -13.67 -10.66 9.96
N LEU A 52 -14.50 -9.66 9.66
CA LEU A 52 -14.87 -8.60 10.58
C LEU A 52 -16.33 -8.20 10.41
N LYS A 53 -16.89 -7.59 11.46
CA LYS A 53 -18.27 -7.11 11.52
C LYS A 53 -18.26 -5.63 11.88
N LEU A 54 -19.03 -4.85 11.12
CA LEU A 54 -19.31 -3.47 11.46
C LEU A 54 -20.52 -3.45 12.41
N GLU A 55 -20.33 -2.86 13.58
CA GLU A 55 -21.39 -2.63 14.57
C GLU A 55 -21.69 -1.13 14.59
N PRO A 56 -22.72 -0.67 13.85
CA PRO A 56 -23.12 0.72 13.88
C PRO A 56 -23.81 1.02 15.21
N LEU A 57 -23.25 1.96 15.96
CA LEU A 57 -23.87 2.60 17.11
C LEU A 57 -24.24 4.05 16.75
N PRO A 58 -25.12 4.70 17.54
CA PRO A 58 -25.48 6.09 17.31
C PRO A 58 -24.23 6.98 17.20
N GLY A 59 -24.00 7.54 16.02
CA GLY A 59 -22.88 8.44 15.72
C GLY A 59 -21.50 7.79 15.49
N LYS A 60 -21.31 6.50 15.79
CA LYS A 60 -20.02 5.81 15.62
C LYS A 60 -20.20 4.38 15.13
N THR A 61 -19.41 3.97 14.13
CA THR A 61 -19.34 2.58 13.69
C THR A 61 -18.09 1.94 14.25
N TYR A 62 -18.28 0.94 15.10
CA TYR A 62 -17.22 0.13 15.66
C TYR A 62 -16.94 -1.08 14.78
N ILE A 63 -15.71 -1.56 14.85
CA ILE A 63 -15.24 -2.68 14.04
C ILE A 63 -14.88 -3.83 14.97
N ARG A 64 -15.56 -4.96 14.81
CA ARG A 64 -15.34 -6.19 15.56
C ARG A 64 -14.65 -7.23 14.70
N LEU A 65 -13.53 -7.78 15.19
CA LEU A 65 -12.92 -8.97 14.57
C LEU A 65 -13.75 -10.20 14.94
N LEU A 66 -14.13 -11.00 13.94
CA LEU A 66 -14.84 -12.26 14.16
C LEU A 66 -13.89 -13.45 14.27
N ARG A 67 -12.78 -13.37 13.55
CA ARG A 67 -11.78 -14.44 13.44
C ARG A 67 -10.41 -13.88 13.78
N ASN A 68 -9.54 -14.73 14.33
CA ASN A 68 -8.17 -14.36 14.70
C ASN A 68 -7.11 -15.21 13.96
N ASP A 69 -7.52 -16.20 13.16
CA ASP A 69 -6.66 -17.19 12.52
C ASP A 69 -6.12 -16.74 11.16
N PHE A 70 -5.33 -15.66 11.15
CA PHE A 70 -4.75 -15.09 9.93
C PHE A 70 -3.30 -15.52 9.69
N SER A 71 -2.99 -15.84 8.43
CA SER A 71 -1.63 -16.05 7.94
C SER A 71 -1.27 -14.98 6.92
N PHE A 72 -0.22 -14.21 7.20
CA PHE A 72 0.25 -13.16 6.31
C PHE A 72 1.31 -13.69 5.35
N ILE A 73 0.94 -13.94 4.10
CA ILE A 73 1.78 -14.56 3.07
C ILE A 73 2.37 -13.50 2.15
N GLY A 74 3.69 -13.49 2.02
CA GLY A 74 4.41 -12.69 1.02
C GLY A 74 5.90 -12.56 1.29
N LYS A 75 6.71 -12.59 0.23
CA LYS A 75 8.16 -12.36 0.29
C LYS A 75 8.44 -10.85 0.40
N ARG A 76 9.29 -10.44 1.35
CA ARG A 76 9.85 -9.08 1.43
C ARG A 76 10.74 -8.86 0.18
N ARG A 77 10.22 -8.23 -0.87
CA ARG A 77 11.01 -7.88 -2.06
C ARG A 77 11.83 -6.63 -1.75
N GLN A 78 13.14 -6.80 -1.52
CA GLN A 78 14.07 -5.66 -1.54
C GLN A 78 14.24 -5.22 -3.00
N LYS A 79 13.89 -3.97 -3.32
CA LYS A 79 14.19 -3.40 -4.65
C LYS A 79 15.71 -3.26 -4.73
N LYS A 80 16.36 -4.06 -5.59
CA LYS A 80 17.77 -3.82 -5.94
C LYS A 80 17.83 -2.52 -6.74
N PHE A 81 18.60 -1.55 -6.28
CA PHE A 81 18.90 -0.36 -7.08
C PHE A 81 19.71 -0.81 -8.29
N ILE A 82 19.14 -0.68 -9.49
CA ILE A 82 19.89 -0.87 -10.74
C ILE A 82 20.52 0.48 -11.08
N LYS A 83 21.85 0.57 -11.00
CA LYS A 83 22.60 1.78 -11.38
C LYS A 83 22.54 1.93 -12.90
N HIS A 84 21.76 2.87 -13.41
CA HIS A 84 21.80 3.24 -14.82
C HIS A 84 23.05 4.08 -15.08
N GLN A 85 24.06 3.52 -15.74
CA GLN A 85 25.18 4.29 -16.27
C GLN A 85 24.65 5.17 -17.41
N LYS A 86 24.71 6.49 -17.24
CA LYS A 86 24.47 7.45 -18.33
C LYS A 86 25.70 7.44 -19.24
N THR A 87 25.67 6.65 -20.31
CA THR A 87 26.67 6.76 -21.38
C THR A 87 26.42 8.08 -22.11
N GLN A 88 27.16 9.14 -21.77
CA GLN A 88 27.19 10.36 -22.57
C GLN A 88 27.84 10.00 -23.92
N LYS A 89 27.05 9.90 -24.99
CA LYS A 89 27.59 9.88 -26.35
C LYS A 89 28.29 11.21 -26.59
N LYS A 90 29.63 11.23 -26.58
CA LYS A 90 30.41 12.31 -27.18
C LYS A 90 30.01 12.41 -28.65
N GLN A 91 29.38 13.50 -29.04
CA GLN A 91 29.27 13.86 -30.44
C GLN A 91 30.70 14.21 -30.89
N GLU A 92 31.29 13.35 -31.72
CA GLU A 92 32.50 13.69 -32.45
C GLU A 92 32.16 14.84 -33.40
N ASN A 93 32.68 16.04 -33.10
CA ASN A 93 32.71 17.13 -34.06
C ASN A 93 33.50 16.65 -35.27
N LYS A 94 32.81 16.41 -36.39
CA LYS A 94 33.43 16.21 -37.69
C LYS A 94 34.31 17.43 -37.98
N LYS A 95 35.62 17.21 -38.07
CA LYS A 95 36.56 18.13 -38.72
C LYS A 95 36.02 18.43 -40.12
N TYR A 96 35.64 19.68 -40.37
CA TYR A 96 35.38 20.17 -41.71
C TYR A 96 36.68 20.74 -42.25
N ASP A 97 37.26 20.05 -43.23
CA ASP A 97 38.45 20.46 -43.97
C ASP A 97 38.00 21.20 -45.22
N GLY A 98 37.70 22.50 -45.06
CA GLY A 98 37.16 23.36 -46.10
C GLY A 98 38.08 24.54 -46.37
N ILE A 99 38.76 24.48 -47.51
CA ILE A 99 39.71 25.46 -48.06
C ILE A 99 39.08 26.87 -48.09
N MET A 100 39.67 27.85 -47.39
CA MET A 100 39.32 29.26 -47.54
C MET A 100 40.22 29.90 -48.60
N TYR A 101 39.61 30.46 -49.64
CA TYR A 101 40.25 31.37 -50.59
C TYR A 101 39.66 32.78 -50.43
N SER A 102 40.57 33.76 -50.52
CA SER A 102 40.44 35.22 -50.56
C SER A 102 40.24 35.98 -49.25
#